data_AF-A0A842SR77-F1
#
_entry.id   AF-A0A842SR77-F1
#
_cell.length_a   1.000
_cell.length_b   1.000
_cell.length_c   1.000
_cell.angle_alpha   90.00
_cell.angle_beta   90.00
_cell.angle_gamma   90.00
#
_symmetry.space_group_name_H-M   'P 1'
#
loop_
_entity.id
_entity.type
_entity.pdbx_description
1 polymer ?
#
loop_
_entity_poly.entity_id
_entity_poly.type
_entity_poly.pdbx_seq_one_letter_code
_entity_poly.pdbx_strand_id
1 'polypeptide(L)'
;MNDEKLLIKKYFEERSFVEADLESFNHFIEQELQDIIEENKEIEPTIIPPNVEEFKIRFDKITVQKPEITEADGSKRPIYPIEARLRKISYSAPVHIEVSAHINGVQRESFKTQIGTLPIMIKSKYCHLHKLGKEDLIKHGEDPDDPGGYFVINGTEKAIVKIEDLASNKLMVEKAST
;
A
#
# COMPACT_ATOMS: atom_id res chain seq x y z
N MET A 1 1.19 -5.56 42.80
CA MET A 1 0.67 -5.68 41.41
C MET A 1 1.40 -6.86 40.81
N ASN A 2 0.74 -7.93 40.35
CA ASN A 2 1.42 -9.13 39.83
C ASN A 2 2.40 -8.73 38.71
N ASP A 3 3.63 -9.25 38.75
CA ASP A 3 4.66 -8.97 37.74
C ASP A 3 4.19 -9.30 36.31
N GLU A 4 3.35 -10.34 36.17
CA GLU A 4 2.69 -10.72 34.91
C GLU A 4 1.83 -9.59 34.33
N LYS A 5 1.06 -8.89 35.17
CA LYS A 5 0.21 -7.77 34.73
C LYS A 5 1.04 -6.58 34.29
N LEU A 6 2.20 -6.38 34.93
CA LEU A 6 3.13 -5.32 34.53
C LEU A 6 3.76 -5.61 33.17
N LEU A 7 4.14 -6.87 32.89
CA LEU A 7 4.67 -7.29 31.59
C LEU A 7 3.66 -7.11 30.47
N ILE A 8 2.42 -7.58 30.68
CA ILE A 8 1.34 -7.41 29.68
C ILE A 8 1.06 -5.93 29.43
N LYS A 9 1.01 -5.11 30.49
CA LYS A 9 0.79 -3.67 30.34
C LYS A 9 1.90 -3.01 29.52
N LYS A 10 3.17 -3.30 29.84
CA LYS A 10 4.30 -2.76 29.07
C LYS A 10 4.29 -3.19 27.61
N TYR A 11 3.93 -4.44 27.34
CA TYR A 11 3.79 -4.92 25.96
C TYR A 11 2.80 -4.07 25.15
N PHE A 12 1.61 -3.78 25.69
CA PHE A 12 0.61 -2.95 25.00
C PHE A 12 0.87 -1.44 25.07
N GLU A 13 1.74 -0.97 25.96
CA GLU A 13 2.26 0.41 25.91
C GLU A 13 3.23 0.60 24.73
N GLU A 14 3.92 -0.47 24.30
CA GLU A 14 4.90 -0.43 23.21
C GLU A 14 4.32 -0.89 21.86
N ARG A 15 3.38 -1.84 21.87
CA ARG A 15 2.84 -2.52 20.68
C ARG A 15 1.34 -2.25 20.53
N SER A 16 0.91 -1.98 19.29
CA SER A 16 -0.48 -1.65 18.99
C SER A 16 -1.30 -2.89 18.67
N PHE A 17 -2.61 -2.86 18.99
CA PHE A 17 -3.53 -3.96 18.67
C PHE A 17 -3.69 -4.21 17.15
N VAL A 18 -3.44 -3.18 16.33
CA VAL A 18 -3.54 -3.24 14.86
C VAL A 18 -2.18 -3.34 14.17
N GLU A 19 -1.12 -3.58 14.94
CA GLU A 19 0.25 -3.56 14.43
C GLU A 19 0.48 -4.61 13.34
N ALA A 20 -0.09 -5.80 13.49
CA ALA A 20 0.02 -6.85 12.47
C ALA A 20 -0.53 -6.40 11.10
N ASP A 21 -1.63 -5.64 11.08
CA ASP A 21 -2.22 -5.11 9.85
C ASP A 21 -1.35 -4.00 9.24
N LEU A 22 -0.84 -3.11 10.09
CA LEU A 22 0.06 -2.03 9.67
C LEU A 22 1.38 -2.60 9.11
N GLU A 23 1.96 -3.59 9.77
CA GLU A 23 3.23 -4.20 9.38
C GLU A 23 3.07 -5.00 8.08
N SER A 24 1.99 -5.78 7.95
CA SER A 24 1.64 -6.45 6.69
C SER A 24 1.45 -5.47 5.54
N PHE A 25 0.70 -4.38 5.75
CA PHE A 25 0.51 -3.36 4.71
C PHE A 25 1.80 -2.63 4.34
N ASN A 26 2.65 -2.32 5.32
CA ASN A 26 3.96 -1.72 5.05
C ASN A 26 4.86 -2.68 4.25
N HIS A 27 4.88 -3.97 4.61
CA HIS A 27 5.61 -5.00 3.87
C HIS A 27 5.14 -5.11 2.43
N PHE A 28 3.82 -5.11 2.21
CA PHE A 28 3.23 -5.13 0.88
C PHE A 28 3.73 -3.98 0.00
N ILE A 29 3.72 -2.74 0.53
CA ILE A 29 4.17 -1.58 -0.26
C ILE A 29 5.69 -1.57 -0.46
N GLU A 30 6.46 -1.92 0.56
CA GLU A 30 7.92 -1.79 0.54
C GLU A 30 8.62 -2.93 -0.21
N GLN A 31 8.04 -4.13 -0.26
CA GLN A 31 8.65 -5.33 -0.83
C GLN A 31 7.74 -5.97 -1.90
N GLU A 32 6.57 -6.47 -1.52
CA GLU A 32 5.76 -7.35 -2.38
C GLU A 32 5.32 -6.67 -3.69
N LEU A 33 5.02 -5.36 -3.65
CA LEU A 33 4.71 -4.61 -4.88
C LEU A 33 5.85 -4.66 -5.88
N GLN A 34 7.11 -4.57 -5.45
CA GLN A 34 8.25 -4.63 -6.35
C GLN A 34 8.49 -6.05 -6.84
N ASP A 35 8.26 -7.07 -6.00
CA ASP A 35 8.35 -8.47 -6.37
C ASP A 35 7.34 -8.83 -7.48
N ILE A 36 6.09 -8.37 -7.35
CA ILE A 36 5.04 -8.56 -8.38
C ILE A 36 5.46 -7.94 -9.73
N ILE A 37 6.12 -6.77 -9.70
CA ILE A 37 6.61 -6.12 -10.92
C ILE A 37 7.79 -6.88 -11.52
N GLU A 38 8.68 -7.41 -10.70
CA GLU A 38 9.82 -8.21 -11.17
C GLU A 38 9.37 -9.56 -11.76
N GLU A 39 8.31 -10.17 -11.23
CA GLU A 39 7.69 -11.37 -11.82
C GLU A 39 7.07 -11.10 -13.20
N ASN A 40 6.56 -9.88 -13.42
CA ASN A 40 5.88 -9.47 -14.66
C ASN A 40 6.69 -8.43 -15.44
N LYS A 41 8.03 -8.54 -15.39
CA LYS A 41 8.97 -7.49 -15.79
C LYS A 41 8.88 -7.04 -17.24
N GLU A 42 8.55 -7.94 -18.17
CA GLU A 42 8.58 -7.66 -19.60
C GLU A 42 7.23 -7.96 -20.26
N ILE A 43 6.79 -7.06 -21.13
CA ILE A 43 5.65 -7.24 -22.01
C ILE A 43 6.12 -7.10 -23.46
N GLU A 44 5.76 -8.09 -24.28
CA GLU A 44 5.95 -8.06 -25.72
C GLU A 44 4.64 -7.65 -26.41
N PRO A 45 4.59 -6.50 -27.10
CA PRO A 45 3.41 -6.11 -27.87
C PRO A 45 3.18 -7.06 -29.04
N THR A 46 1.91 -7.33 -29.33
CA THR A 46 1.50 -8.24 -30.41
C THR A 46 1.77 -7.69 -31.81
N ILE A 47 1.93 -6.37 -31.93
CA ILE A 47 2.20 -5.67 -33.19
C ILE A 47 3.55 -4.98 -33.09
N ILE A 48 4.52 -5.46 -33.88
CA ILE A 48 5.86 -4.91 -33.95
C ILE A 48 5.95 -3.99 -35.17
N PRO A 49 6.53 -2.78 -35.05
CA PRO A 49 6.76 -1.90 -36.19
C PRO A 49 7.59 -2.58 -37.29
N PRO A 50 7.34 -2.27 -38.58
CA PRO A 50 8.17 -2.78 -39.65
C PRO A 50 9.63 -2.34 -39.48
N ASN A 51 10.58 -3.25 -39.67
CA ASN A 51 12.03 -3.10 -39.45
C ASN A 51 12.52 -3.17 -37.98
N VAL A 52 11.70 -3.67 -37.06
CA VAL A 52 12.12 -4.04 -35.70
C VAL A 52 11.97 -5.55 -35.53
N GLU A 53 13.02 -6.23 -35.05
CA GLU A 53 12.99 -7.67 -34.82
C GLU A 53 12.38 -8.00 -33.46
N GLU A 54 12.69 -7.19 -32.45
CA GLU A 54 12.22 -7.37 -31.08
C GLU A 54 11.88 -6.01 -30.46
N PHE A 55 10.68 -5.90 -29.88
CA PHE A 55 10.25 -4.74 -29.12
C PHE A 55 9.70 -5.19 -27.77
N LYS A 56 10.35 -4.79 -26.68
CA LYS A 56 10.00 -5.16 -25.31
C LYS A 56 9.74 -3.92 -24.48
N ILE A 57 8.65 -3.94 -23.72
CA ILE A 57 8.36 -2.95 -22.69
C ILE A 57 8.76 -3.57 -21.37
N ARG A 58 9.70 -2.92 -20.67
CA ARG A 58 10.16 -3.37 -19.36
C ARG A 58 9.63 -2.47 -18.26
N PHE A 59 9.09 -3.09 -17.22
CA PHE A 59 8.76 -2.43 -15.97
C PHE A 59 9.96 -2.52 -15.03
N ASP A 60 10.38 -1.38 -14.53
CA ASP A 60 11.54 -1.28 -13.64
C ASP A 60 11.03 -1.07 -12.20
N LYS A 61 11.12 0.15 -11.69
CA LYS A 61 10.82 0.45 -10.29
C LYS A 61 9.39 0.95 -10.10
N ILE A 62 8.67 0.37 -9.13
CA ILE A 62 7.38 0.90 -8.65
C ILE A 62 7.57 1.76 -7.41
N THR A 63 6.85 2.88 -7.35
CA THR A 63 6.92 3.83 -6.23
C THR A 63 5.53 4.31 -5.86
N VAL A 64 5.17 4.14 -4.59
CA VAL A 64 3.94 4.68 -4.00
C VAL A 64 4.28 5.97 -3.27
N GLN A 65 3.59 7.06 -3.61
CA GLN A 65 3.78 8.34 -2.93
C GLN A 65 2.91 8.44 -1.68
N LYS A 66 2.88 9.60 -1.02
CA LYS A 66 1.89 9.86 0.04
C LYS A 66 0.55 10.31 -0.57
N PRO A 67 -0.57 10.18 0.16
CA PRO A 67 -1.88 10.61 -0.31
C PRO A 67 -1.94 12.07 -0.75
N GLU A 68 -2.44 12.30 -1.96
CA GLU A 68 -2.69 13.61 -2.55
C GLU A 68 -4.05 13.64 -3.24
N ILE A 69 -4.60 14.83 -3.39
CA ILE A 69 -5.81 15.09 -4.18
C ILE A 69 -5.46 16.03 -5.33
N THR A 70 -6.05 15.75 -6.50
CA THR A 70 -6.06 16.69 -7.64
C THR A 70 -7.38 17.46 -7.60
N GLU A 71 -7.29 18.78 -7.43
CA GLU A 71 -8.47 19.66 -7.42
C GLU A 71 -8.95 19.97 -8.84
N ALA A 72 -10.11 20.61 -8.97
CA ALA A 72 -10.74 20.90 -10.27
C ALA A 72 -9.89 21.80 -11.18
N ASP A 73 -8.97 22.59 -10.60
CA ASP A 73 -8.01 23.42 -11.30
C ASP A 73 -6.75 22.65 -11.78
N GLY A 74 -6.67 21.36 -11.47
CA GLY A 74 -5.53 20.50 -11.77
C GLY A 74 -4.38 20.62 -10.78
N SER A 75 -4.51 21.44 -9.73
CA SER A 75 -3.51 21.54 -8.68
C SER A 75 -3.49 20.28 -7.81
N LYS A 76 -2.29 19.88 -7.39
CA LYS A 76 -2.07 18.72 -6.51
C LYS A 76 -1.69 19.21 -5.12
N ARG A 77 -2.33 18.65 -4.09
CA ARG A 77 -2.00 18.95 -2.69
C ARG A 77 -2.16 17.71 -1.81
N PRO A 78 -1.45 17.65 -0.66
CA PRO A 78 -1.69 16.61 0.31
C PRO A 78 -3.13 16.67 0.83
N ILE A 79 -3.69 15.50 1.12
CA ILE A 79 -5.01 15.34 1.74
C ILE A 79 -4.83 14.59 3.07
N TYR A 80 -5.63 14.93 4.08
CA TYR A 80 -5.67 14.22 5.37
C TYR A 80 -6.90 13.32 5.46
N PRO A 81 -6.88 12.25 6.29
CA PRO A 81 -8.00 11.30 6.37
C PRO A 81 -9.35 11.94 6.71
N ILE A 82 -9.39 12.90 7.65
CA ILE A 82 -10.61 13.65 7.99
C ILE A 82 -11.24 14.33 6.79
N GLU A 83 -10.42 14.89 5.91
CA GLU A 83 -10.91 15.56 4.70
C GLU A 83 -11.52 14.54 3.73
N ALA A 84 -10.87 13.37 3.57
CA ALA A 84 -11.38 12.29 2.73
C ALA A 84 -12.75 11.77 3.23
N ARG A 85 -12.91 11.64 4.55
CA ARG A 85 -14.18 11.29 5.21
C ARG A 85 -15.28 12.32 4.89
N LEU A 86 -15.01 13.59 5.14
CA LEU A 86 -15.99 14.68 4.98
C LEU A 86 -16.39 14.91 3.51
N ARG A 87 -15.43 14.84 2.59
CA ARG A 87 -15.67 15.05 1.15
C ARG A 87 -16.21 13.81 0.42
N LYS A 88 -16.38 12.68 1.11
CA LYS A 88 -16.83 11.41 0.51
C LYS A 88 -15.92 10.89 -0.61
N ILE A 89 -14.61 11.07 -0.43
CA ILE A 89 -13.59 10.63 -1.39
C ILE A 89 -12.69 9.55 -0.76
N SER A 90 -11.87 8.91 -1.57
CA SER A 90 -10.95 7.87 -1.11
C SER A 90 -9.60 8.47 -0.70
N TYR A 91 -9.10 8.06 0.46
CA TYR A 91 -7.77 8.42 0.93
C TYR A 91 -6.74 7.52 0.24
N SER A 92 -6.18 8.01 -0.88
CA SER A 92 -5.35 7.21 -1.77
C SER A 92 -4.12 7.98 -2.23
N ALA A 93 -3.04 7.26 -2.51
CA ALA A 93 -1.80 7.80 -3.03
C ALA A 93 -1.55 7.40 -4.48
N PRO A 94 -0.94 8.26 -5.30
CA PRO A 94 -0.60 7.94 -6.67
C PRO A 94 0.56 6.94 -6.71
N VAL A 95 0.42 5.95 -7.58
CA VAL A 95 1.41 4.92 -7.83
C VAL A 95 2.09 5.21 -9.16
N HIS A 96 3.40 5.31 -9.14
CA HIS A 96 4.21 5.56 -10.33
C HIS A 96 5.12 4.38 -10.61
N ILE A 97 5.29 4.09 -11.89
CA ILE A 97 6.22 3.06 -12.37
C ILE A 97 7.21 3.67 -13.36
N GLU A 98 8.44 3.17 -13.34
CA GLU A 98 9.44 3.44 -14.36
C GLU A 98 9.30 2.39 -15.47
N VAL A 99 9.14 2.85 -16.70
CA VAL A 99 8.96 2.01 -17.89
C VAL A 99 10.10 2.30 -18.84
N SER A 100 10.72 1.25 -19.38
CA SER A 100 11.74 1.36 -20.42
C SER A 100 11.39 0.56 -21.66
N ALA A 101 11.63 1.15 -22.84
CA ALA A 101 11.45 0.50 -24.13
C ALA A 101 12.79 -0.06 -24.62
N HIS A 102 12.80 -1.36 -24.93
CA HIS A 102 13.95 -2.09 -25.46
C HIS A 102 13.68 -2.51 -26.89
N ILE A 103 14.53 -2.06 -27.82
CA ILE A 103 14.43 -2.37 -29.26
C ILE A 103 15.67 -3.17 -29.64
N ASN A 104 15.48 -4.41 -30.10
CA ASN A 104 16.55 -5.36 -30.42
C ASN A 104 17.57 -5.49 -29.28
N GLY A 105 17.08 -5.68 -28.04
CA GLY A 105 17.90 -5.78 -26.83
C GLY A 105 18.57 -4.49 -26.32
N VAL A 106 18.34 -3.34 -26.97
CA VAL A 106 18.93 -2.05 -26.56
C VAL A 106 17.86 -1.14 -25.95
N GLN A 107 18.10 -0.66 -24.74
CA GLN A 107 17.27 0.36 -24.09
C GLN A 107 17.31 1.67 -24.89
N ARG A 108 16.15 2.14 -25.35
CA ARG A 108 16.04 3.39 -26.13
C ARG A 108 15.50 4.52 -25.30
N GLU A 109 14.34 4.30 -24.69
CA GLU A 109 13.62 5.33 -23.95
C GLU A 109 13.25 4.80 -22.57
N SER A 110 13.21 5.71 -21.61
CA SER A 110 12.80 5.46 -20.23
C SER A 110 11.97 6.64 -19.76
N PHE A 111 10.80 6.38 -19.21
CA PHE A 111 9.95 7.41 -18.64
C PHE A 111 9.27 6.90 -17.37
N LYS A 112 8.94 7.83 -16.49
CA LYS A 112 8.15 7.57 -15.30
C LYS A 112 6.71 7.98 -15.55
N THR A 113 5.77 7.08 -15.29
CA THR A 113 4.34 7.35 -15.47
C THR A 113 3.54 6.94 -14.25
N GLN A 114 2.40 7.62 -14.03
CA GLN A 114 1.44 7.23 -13.00
C GLN A 114 0.52 6.14 -13.57
N ILE A 115 0.48 4.98 -12.91
CA ILE A 115 -0.34 3.84 -13.34
C ILE A 115 -1.71 3.79 -12.66
N GLY A 116 -1.85 4.46 -11.51
CA GLY A 116 -3.10 4.45 -10.76
C GLY A 116 -2.96 5.10 -9.39
N THR A 117 -3.92 4.80 -8.53
CA THR A 117 -3.94 5.21 -7.13
C THR A 117 -4.16 3.99 -6.22
N LEU A 118 -3.52 4.00 -5.06
CA LEU A 118 -3.60 2.94 -4.06
C LEU A 118 -4.21 3.51 -2.77
N PRO A 119 -5.29 2.92 -2.22
CA PRO A 119 -5.78 3.28 -0.90
C PRO A 119 -4.71 3.10 0.17
N ILE A 120 -4.50 4.12 1.00
CA ILE A 120 -3.48 4.09 2.05
C ILE A 120 -4.12 3.80 3.40
N MET A 121 -3.58 2.81 4.11
CA MET A 121 -4.05 2.44 5.44
C MET A 121 -3.72 3.55 6.46
N ILE A 122 -4.69 3.90 7.30
CA ILE A 122 -4.53 4.93 8.32
C ILE A 122 -3.47 4.51 9.34
N LYS A 123 -2.57 5.44 9.69
CA LYS A 123 -1.36 5.24 10.53
C LYS A 123 -0.26 4.32 9.97
N SER A 124 -0.38 3.81 8.73
CA SER A 124 0.74 3.13 8.04
C SER A 124 1.87 4.10 7.70
N LYS A 125 3.06 3.60 7.32
CA LYS A 125 4.24 4.45 6.99
C LYS A 125 3.96 5.50 5.90
N TYR A 126 3.05 5.19 4.98
CA TYR A 126 2.68 6.02 3.84
C TYR A 126 1.57 7.03 4.17
N CYS A 127 0.93 6.91 5.32
CA CYS A 127 -0.06 7.87 5.81
C CYS A 127 0.63 9.18 6.24
N HIS A 128 -0.10 10.30 6.15
CA HIS A 128 0.36 11.58 6.71
C HIS A 128 0.33 11.61 8.24
N LEU A 129 -0.49 10.76 8.86
CA LEU A 129 -0.61 10.66 10.33
C LEU A 129 0.49 9.82 11.00
N HIS A 130 1.34 9.17 10.20
CA HIS A 130 2.40 8.31 10.71
C HIS A 130 3.40 9.09 11.57
N LYS A 131 3.59 8.66 12.83
CA LYS A 131 4.49 9.26 13.83
C LYS A 131 4.18 10.72 14.17
N LEU A 132 2.97 11.22 13.90
CA LEU A 132 2.55 12.53 14.42
C LEU A 132 2.34 12.46 15.94
N GLY A 133 2.73 13.52 16.65
CA GLY A 133 2.46 13.66 18.07
C GLY A 133 0.97 13.92 18.35
N LYS A 134 0.53 13.68 19.58
CA LYS A 134 -0.87 13.87 19.98
C LYS A 134 -1.41 15.27 19.66
N GLU A 135 -0.61 16.31 19.91
CA GLU A 135 -0.99 17.69 19.61
C GLU A 135 -1.19 17.95 18.12
N ASP A 136 -0.34 17.37 17.27
CA ASP A 136 -0.43 17.56 15.83
C ASP A 136 -1.61 16.78 15.23
N LEU A 137 -1.94 15.61 15.78
CA LEU A 137 -3.16 14.88 15.41
C LEU A 137 -4.40 15.74 15.69
N ILE A 138 -4.48 16.36 16.88
CA ILE A 138 -5.58 17.25 17.25
C ILE A 138 -5.65 18.47 16.30
N LYS A 139 -4.50 19.08 15.95
CA LYS A 139 -4.46 20.20 15.00
C LYS A 139 -4.99 19.82 13.62
N HIS A 140 -4.78 18.59 13.19
CA HIS A 140 -5.29 18.07 11.92
C HIS A 140 -6.72 17.51 12.04
N GLY A 141 -7.38 17.63 13.20
CA GLY A 141 -8.76 17.18 13.42
C GLY A 141 -8.90 15.66 13.53
N GLU A 142 -7.83 14.96 13.87
CA GLU A 142 -7.82 13.51 14.10
C GLU A 142 -7.78 13.20 15.60
N ASP A 143 -8.35 12.06 15.99
CA ASP A 143 -8.30 11.58 17.36
C ASP A 143 -6.92 10.96 17.67
N PRO A 144 -6.19 11.44 18.69
CA PRO A 144 -4.93 10.85 19.11
C PRO A 144 -5.02 9.36 19.48
N ASP A 145 -6.17 8.94 19.99
CA ASP A 145 -6.38 7.60 20.53
C ASP A 145 -7.00 6.63 19.50
N ASP A 146 -7.24 7.08 18.25
CA ASP A 146 -7.64 6.21 17.13
C ASP A 146 -6.53 5.17 16.86
N PRO A 147 -6.78 3.84 16.89
CA PRO A 147 -5.75 2.85 16.62
C PRO A 147 -5.22 2.86 15.16
N GLY A 148 -6.02 3.30 14.18
CA GLY A 148 -5.71 3.13 12.75
C GLY A 148 -5.92 1.69 12.25
N GLY A 149 -5.26 1.31 11.16
CA GLY A 149 -5.36 -0.06 10.61
C GLY A 149 -6.54 -0.32 9.66
N TYR A 150 -7.20 0.73 9.18
CA TYR A 150 -8.31 0.67 8.23
C TYR A 150 -8.10 1.65 7.07
N PHE A 151 -9.00 1.64 6.09
CA PHE A 151 -8.97 2.49 4.91
C PHE A 151 -10.17 3.43 4.88
N VAL A 152 -10.01 4.62 4.29
CA VAL A 152 -11.13 5.51 3.96
C VAL A 152 -11.38 5.42 2.46
N ILE A 153 -12.50 4.82 2.07
CA ILE A 153 -12.88 4.59 0.66
C ILE A 153 -14.24 5.22 0.43
N ASN A 154 -14.31 6.18 -0.49
CA ASN A 154 -15.51 6.98 -0.79
C ASN A 154 -16.13 7.59 0.49
N GLY A 155 -15.28 8.10 1.39
CA GLY A 155 -15.63 8.64 2.70
C GLY A 155 -16.07 7.62 3.75
N THR A 156 -16.15 6.34 3.43
CA THR A 156 -16.53 5.29 4.38
C THR A 156 -15.29 4.57 4.88
N GLU A 157 -15.23 4.33 6.19
CA GLU A 157 -14.17 3.55 6.81
C GLU A 157 -14.38 2.05 6.55
N LYS A 158 -13.33 1.38 6.11
CA LYS A 158 -13.34 -0.04 5.76
C LYS A 158 -12.12 -0.71 6.34
N ALA A 159 -12.33 -1.71 7.19
CA ALA A 159 -11.28 -2.59 7.70
C ALA A 159 -11.28 -3.91 6.92
N ILE A 160 -10.10 -4.48 6.71
CA ILE A 160 -9.96 -5.83 6.17
C ILE A 160 -10.07 -6.79 7.36
N VAL A 161 -11.00 -7.75 7.27
CA VAL A 161 -11.13 -8.80 8.27
C VAL A 161 -10.17 -9.93 7.90
N LYS A 162 -9.31 -10.32 8.85
CA LYS A 162 -8.37 -11.43 8.67
C LYS A 162 -9.15 -12.72 8.45
N ILE A 163 -8.75 -13.46 7.44
CA ILE A 163 -9.29 -14.78 7.12
C ILE A 163 -8.30 -15.82 7.63
N GLU A 164 -8.81 -16.83 8.31
CA GLU A 164 -8.04 -18.01 8.68
C GLU A 164 -8.16 -19.03 7.56
N ASP A 165 -7.02 -19.51 7.06
CA ASP A 165 -6.95 -20.53 6.02
C ASP A 165 -6.00 -21.65 6.44
N LEU A 166 -6.18 -22.83 5.87
CA LEU A 166 -5.29 -23.96 6.09
C LEU A 166 -3.91 -23.66 5.50
N ALA A 167 -2.87 -24.14 6.18
CA ALA A 167 -1.50 -23.90 5.74
C ALA A 167 -1.26 -24.46 4.33
N SER A 168 -1.00 -23.57 3.38
CA SER A 168 -0.62 -23.91 2.01
C SER A 168 0.65 -24.76 1.96
N ASN A 169 0.78 -25.56 0.90
CA ASN A 169 1.97 -26.37 0.61
C ASN A 169 2.35 -27.35 1.75
N LYS A 170 1.37 -27.83 2.51
CA LYS A 170 1.58 -28.78 3.62
C LYS A 170 0.74 -30.04 3.43
N LEU A 171 1.38 -31.22 3.56
CA LEU A 171 0.66 -32.50 3.57
C LEU A 171 -0.17 -32.60 4.84
N MET A 172 -1.48 -32.78 4.68
CA MET A 172 -2.42 -33.03 5.77
C MET A 172 -2.85 -34.50 5.75
N VAL A 173 -2.80 -35.14 6.92
CA VAL A 173 -3.24 -36.52 7.11
C VAL A 173 -4.44 -36.50 8.04
N GLU A 174 -5.59 -36.97 7.56
CA GLU A 174 -6.80 -37.11 8.37
C GLU A 174 -7.06 -38.57 8.72
N LYS A 175 -7.73 -38.79 9.85
CA LYS A 175 -8.13 -40.14 10.27
C LYS A 175 -9.22 -40.66 9.32
N ALA A 176 -9.05 -41.89 8.84
CA ALA A 176 -10.10 -42.55 8.07
C ALA A 176 -11.36 -42.71 8.93
N SER A 177 -12.48 -42.17 8.46
CA SER A 177 -13.80 -42.35 9.07
C SER A 177 -14.27 -43.79 8.81
N THR A 178 -13.99 -44.70 9.75
CA THR A 178 -14.56 -46.07 9.79
C THR A 178 -15.54 -46.17 10.94
#